data_AF-A0AAV3L225-F1
#
_entry.id   AF-A0AAV3L225-F1
#
_cell.length_a   1.000
_cell.length_b   1.000
_cell.length_c   1.000
_cell.angle_alpha   90.00
_cell.angle_beta   90.00
_cell.angle_gamma   90.00
#
_symmetry.space_group_name_H-M   'P 1'
#
loop_
_entity.id
_entity.type
_entity.pdbx_description
1 polymer ?
#
loop_
_entity_poly.entity_id
_entity_poly.type
_entity_poly.pdbx_seq_one_letter_code
_entity_poly.pdbx_strand_id
1 'polypeptide(L)'
;MNNWLEYFPENVLERGYSYHLHGFVRHLNYTSKYLSATVSGTEDYKVVITWDEKTNMTCDCLYAIEGKKCKHMAAVLFAYEERPIKKSNYSLSELSSLVSSASSSLVRELLTEILIEHPHFIERFKVKMPFHAINYSDKLTTIIHKYDHIIKKNKNRKTAKFIMEMRKFIQEAVESLIQQNAYLPAFELINEVIATLETFYWEPEDERTLLLIEDCYYLWKELLAEAPHAEKRQMFSWFVCQVDHTDASYSKRYSIKILKEDFREKEFSNQKKKIDKKLKKR
;
A
#
# COMPACT_ATOMS: atom_id res chain seq x y z
N MET A 1 3.53 2.57 -21.18
CA MET A 1 4.58 2.31 -22.17
C MET A 1 5.86 2.90 -21.61
N ASN A 2 6.63 2.12 -20.85
CA ASN A 2 7.84 2.66 -20.22
C ASN A 2 9.00 2.57 -21.21
N ASN A 3 9.69 3.70 -21.40
CA ASN A 3 10.95 3.84 -22.11
C ASN A 3 10.93 3.61 -23.64
N TRP A 4 9.87 4.06 -24.33
CA TRP A 4 9.79 3.98 -25.79
C TRP A 4 10.91 4.78 -26.49
N LEU A 5 11.54 5.74 -25.81
CA LEU A 5 12.65 6.54 -26.34
C LEU A 5 13.84 5.66 -26.79
N GLU A 6 14.14 4.57 -26.07
CA GLU A 6 15.21 3.63 -26.40
C GLU A 6 15.00 2.88 -27.72
N TYR A 7 13.78 2.94 -28.26
CA TYR A 7 13.48 2.35 -29.55
C TYR A 7 14.07 3.15 -30.71
N PHE A 8 14.45 4.40 -30.52
CA PHE A 8 14.83 5.31 -31.58
C PHE A 8 16.25 5.84 -31.37
N PRO A 9 17.05 5.97 -32.43
CA PRO A 9 18.27 6.78 -32.40
C PRO A 9 17.95 8.25 -32.08
N GLU A 10 18.88 8.95 -31.44
CA GLU A 10 18.72 10.35 -30.99
C GLU A 10 18.30 11.31 -32.12
N ASN A 11 18.95 11.22 -33.28
CA ASN A 11 18.61 12.03 -34.45
C ASN A 11 17.19 11.77 -35.00
N VAL A 12 16.63 10.58 -34.77
CA VAL A 12 15.25 10.25 -35.14
C VAL A 12 14.28 10.84 -34.12
N LEU A 13 14.63 10.80 -32.83
CA LEU A 13 13.86 11.43 -31.75
C LEU A 13 13.77 12.94 -31.94
N GLU A 14 14.89 13.63 -32.19
CA GLU A 14 14.91 15.09 -32.42
C GLU A 14 13.98 15.50 -33.57
N ARG A 15 14.04 14.77 -34.69
CA ARG A 15 13.18 15.02 -35.85
C ARG A 15 11.71 14.70 -35.57
N GLY A 16 11.45 13.62 -34.83
CA GLY A 16 10.10 13.27 -34.40
C GLY A 16 9.49 14.32 -33.49
N TYR A 17 10.27 14.82 -32.52
CA TYR A 17 9.86 15.88 -31.61
C TYR A 17 9.58 17.18 -32.37
N SER A 18 10.43 17.54 -33.33
CA SER A 18 10.19 18.68 -34.21
C SER A 18 8.86 18.55 -34.96
N TYR A 19 8.55 17.39 -35.53
CA TYR A 19 7.27 17.18 -36.25
C TYR A 19 6.04 17.32 -35.33
N HIS A 20 6.16 16.85 -34.09
CA HIS A 20 5.14 17.04 -33.06
C HIS A 20 4.94 18.53 -32.73
N LEU A 21 6.02 19.27 -32.45
CA LEU A 21 5.96 20.71 -32.14
C LEU A 21 5.36 21.55 -33.27
N HIS A 22 5.59 21.18 -34.53
CA HIS A 22 5.01 21.86 -35.70
C HIS A 22 3.55 21.47 -35.99
N GLY A 23 2.94 20.60 -35.17
CA GLY A 23 1.54 20.20 -35.34
C GLY A 23 1.27 19.34 -36.58
N PHE A 24 2.28 18.59 -37.03
CA PHE A 24 2.15 17.71 -38.20
C PHE A 24 1.44 16.39 -37.90
N VAL A 25 1.26 16.04 -36.63
CA VAL A 25 0.50 14.85 -36.21
C VAL A 25 -0.99 15.20 -36.12
N ARG A 26 -1.80 14.49 -36.91
CA ARG A 26 -3.26 14.69 -37.04
C ARG A 26 -4.00 13.36 -36.90
N HIS A 27 -5.30 13.44 -36.64
CA HIS A 27 -6.19 12.26 -36.54
C HIS A 27 -5.67 11.18 -35.56
N LEU A 28 -5.12 11.61 -34.42
CA LEU A 28 -4.63 10.72 -33.38
C LEU A 28 -5.80 9.91 -32.78
N ASN A 29 -5.76 8.60 -32.93
CA ASN A 29 -6.75 7.67 -32.38
C ASN A 29 -6.05 6.56 -31.59
N TYR A 30 -6.55 6.24 -30.39
CA TYR A 30 -5.90 5.28 -29.51
C TYR A 30 -6.89 4.47 -28.67
N THR A 31 -6.47 3.28 -28.27
CA THR A 31 -7.12 2.41 -27.28
C THR A 31 -6.08 1.93 -26.26
N SER A 32 -6.43 0.98 -25.39
CA SER A 32 -5.47 0.38 -24.45
C SER A 32 -4.31 -0.35 -25.12
N LYS A 33 -4.44 -0.76 -26.38
CA LYS A 33 -3.47 -1.62 -27.10
C LYS A 33 -3.07 -1.11 -28.49
N TYR A 34 -3.65 -0.01 -28.94
CA TYR A 34 -3.53 0.49 -30.31
C TYR A 34 -3.39 2.01 -30.32
N LEU A 35 -2.57 2.52 -31.22
CA LEU A 35 -2.40 3.94 -31.51
C LEU A 35 -2.19 4.14 -33.00
N SER A 36 -2.90 5.09 -33.57
CA SER A 36 -2.78 5.47 -34.97
C SER A 36 -2.83 6.98 -35.12
N ALA A 37 -2.15 7.49 -36.14
CA ALA A 37 -2.23 8.87 -36.54
C ALA A 37 -1.86 9.04 -38.01
N THR A 38 -2.16 10.23 -38.54
CA THR A 38 -1.63 10.72 -39.81
C THR A 38 -0.55 11.75 -39.52
N VAL A 39 0.62 11.63 -40.14
CA VAL A 39 1.73 12.58 -39.98
C VAL A 39 2.02 13.25 -41.31
N SER A 40 1.80 14.56 -41.39
CA SER A 40 2.06 15.33 -42.60
C SER A 40 3.56 15.56 -42.80
N GLY A 41 4.05 15.29 -44.01
CA GLY A 41 5.42 15.52 -44.44
C GLY A 41 5.47 15.93 -45.91
N THR A 42 6.26 15.24 -46.73
CA THR A 42 6.20 15.34 -48.20
C THR A 42 4.86 14.84 -48.75
N GLU A 43 4.25 13.89 -48.04
CA GLU A 43 2.87 13.42 -48.19
C GLU A 43 2.35 13.07 -46.79
N ASP A 44 1.10 12.62 -46.70
CA ASP A 44 0.53 12.17 -45.43
C ASP A 44 0.90 10.70 -45.16
N TYR A 45 1.58 10.46 -44.05
CA TYR A 45 2.04 9.14 -43.65
C TYR A 45 1.12 8.54 -42.56
N LYS A 46 0.68 7.30 -42.74
CA LYS A 46 -0.09 6.56 -41.73
C LYS A 46 0.84 5.82 -40.80
N VAL A 47 0.74 6.15 -39.52
CA VAL A 47 1.47 5.48 -38.44
C VAL A 47 0.49 4.64 -37.64
N VAL A 48 0.87 3.40 -37.35
CA VAL A 48 0.15 2.48 -36.46
C VAL A 48 1.13 1.86 -35.49
N ILE A 49 0.77 1.85 -34.22
CA ILE A 49 1.58 1.33 -33.11
C ILE A 49 0.67 0.42 -32.27
N THR A 50 1.11 -0.80 -31.98
CA THR A 50 0.38 -1.78 -31.17
C THR A 50 1.28 -2.35 -30.08
N TRP A 51 0.71 -2.73 -28.93
CA TRP A 51 1.50 -3.19 -27.78
C TRP A 51 0.79 -4.27 -26.97
N ASP A 52 0.41 -5.36 -27.64
CA ASP A 52 -0.15 -6.56 -27.01
C ASP A 52 0.96 -7.35 -26.28
N GLU A 53 1.59 -8.33 -26.94
CA GLU A 53 2.70 -9.10 -26.36
C GLU A 53 4.07 -8.45 -26.59
N LYS A 54 4.20 -7.69 -27.69
CA LYS A 54 5.38 -6.93 -28.08
C LYS A 54 4.95 -5.63 -28.74
N THR A 55 5.74 -4.57 -28.54
CA THR A 55 5.53 -3.30 -29.25
C THR A 55 5.86 -3.48 -30.73
N ASN A 56 4.88 -3.26 -31.59
CA ASN A 56 5.06 -3.20 -33.04
C ASN A 56 4.73 -1.78 -33.54
N MET A 57 5.52 -1.30 -34.50
CA MET A 57 5.38 0.05 -35.06
C MET A 57 5.50 -0.03 -36.58
N THR A 58 4.48 0.46 -37.29
CA THR A 58 4.46 0.51 -38.75
C THR A 58 4.19 1.92 -39.22
N CYS A 59 4.88 2.31 -40.30
CA CYS A 59 4.68 3.56 -41.01
C CYS A 59 4.83 3.25 -42.50
N ASP A 60 4.02 3.88 -43.33
CA ASP A 60 4.06 3.75 -44.80
C ASP A 60 5.18 4.57 -45.46
N CYS A 61 6.05 5.22 -44.68
CA CYS A 61 7.20 5.96 -45.21
C CYS A 61 8.37 5.04 -45.61
N LEU A 62 9.15 5.48 -46.59
CA LEU A 62 10.34 4.74 -47.08
C LEU A 62 11.38 4.45 -45.98
N TYR A 63 11.44 5.29 -44.94
CA TYR A 63 12.38 5.11 -43.82
C TYR A 63 11.94 4.04 -42.81
N ALA A 64 10.73 3.50 -42.95
CA ALA A 64 10.19 2.43 -42.11
C ALA A 64 10.20 1.05 -42.80
N ILE A 65 10.74 0.97 -44.01
CA ILE A 65 10.98 -0.29 -44.72
C ILE A 65 11.89 -1.19 -43.85
N GLU A 66 11.70 -2.51 -43.96
CA GLU A 66 12.40 -3.53 -43.15
C GLU A 66 12.13 -3.41 -41.63
N GLY A 67 11.02 -2.79 -41.22
CA GLY A 67 10.67 -2.66 -39.80
C GLY A 67 11.53 -1.63 -39.06
N LYS A 68 12.21 -0.74 -39.80
CA LYS A 68 12.96 0.37 -39.21
C LYS A 68 12.03 1.39 -38.57
N LYS A 69 12.53 2.05 -37.53
CA LYS A 69 11.79 3.04 -36.76
C LYS A 69 12.08 4.43 -37.29
N CYS A 70 11.03 5.14 -37.69
CA CYS A 70 11.14 6.43 -38.37
C CYS A 70 10.69 7.60 -37.50
N LYS A 71 11.03 8.82 -37.94
CA LYS A 71 10.64 10.06 -37.25
C LYS A 71 9.13 10.24 -37.08
N HIS A 72 8.31 9.71 -38.00
CA HIS A 72 6.85 9.82 -37.89
C HIS A 72 6.31 9.00 -36.73
N MET A 73 6.86 7.81 -36.48
CA MET A 73 6.49 6.99 -35.32
C MET A 73 6.86 7.70 -34.01
N ALA A 74 8.06 8.30 -33.94
CA ALA A 74 8.48 9.09 -32.80
C ALA A 74 7.56 10.31 -32.58
N ALA A 75 7.20 11.04 -33.64
CA ALA A 75 6.27 12.17 -33.57
C ALA A 75 4.90 11.77 -32.98
N VAL A 76 4.37 10.61 -33.39
CA VAL A 76 3.09 10.10 -32.86
C VAL A 76 3.19 9.72 -31.38
N LEU A 77 4.31 9.16 -30.95
CA LEU A 77 4.54 8.84 -29.53
C LEU A 77 4.67 10.11 -28.67
N PHE A 78 5.36 11.15 -29.15
CA PHE A 78 5.38 12.46 -28.49
C PHE A 78 3.98 13.08 -28.38
N ALA A 79 3.21 13.09 -29.49
CA ALA A 79 1.84 13.59 -29.49
C ALA A 79 0.91 12.83 -28.54
N TYR A 80 1.14 11.52 -28.40
CA TYR A 80 0.41 10.67 -27.47
C TYR A 80 0.79 10.92 -26.00
N GLU A 81 2.06 11.21 -25.72
CA GLU A 81 2.57 11.47 -24.37
C GLU A 81 2.15 12.85 -23.85
N GLU A 82 2.19 13.88 -24.70
CA GLU A 82 1.80 15.26 -24.34
C GLU A 82 0.29 15.53 -24.45
N ARG A 83 -0.53 14.51 -24.74
CA ARG A 83 -1.98 14.69 -24.83
C ARG A 83 -2.52 15.24 -23.50
N PRO A 84 -3.41 16.24 -23.53
CA PRO A 84 -4.14 16.63 -22.33
C PRO A 84 -4.96 15.41 -21.89
N ILE A 85 -4.68 14.91 -20.68
CA ILE A 85 -5.49 13.86 -20.05
C ILE A 85 -6.92 14.42 -20.03
N LYS A 86 -7.83 13.84 -20.82
CA LYS A 86 -9.26 14.15 -20.73
C LYS A 86 -9.68 13.89 -19.29
N LYS A 87 -9.86 14.96 -18.51
CA LYS A 87 -10.46 14.87 -17.17
C LYS A 87 -11.84 14.24 -17.35
N SER A 88 -12.20 13.32 -16.46
CA SER A 88 -13.53 12.72 -16.46
C SER A 88 -14.59 13.82 -16.42
N ASN A 89 -15.70 13.62 -17.12
CA ASN A 89 -16.87 14.52 -17.02
C ASN A 89 -17.56 14.43 -15.64
N TYR A 90 -17.18 13.43 -14.83
CA TYR A 90 -17.66 13.27 -13.46
C TYR A 90 -16.98 14.26 -12.51
N SER A 91 -17.77 14.88 -11.65
CA SER A 91 -17.30 15.68 -10.54
C SER A 91 -16.58 14.81 -9.49
N LEU A 92 -15.73 15.46 -8.68
CA LEU A 92 -15.03 14.79 -7.59
C LEU A 92 -15.99 14.14 -6.58
N SER A 93 -17.14 14.78 -6.32
CA SER A 93 -18.17 14.25 -5.42
C SER A 93 -18.82 12.97 -5.96
N GLU A 94 -19.15 12.93 -7.25
CA GLU A 94 -19.76 11.75 -7.87
C GLU A 94 -18.79 10.56 -7.85
N LEU A 95 -17.51 10.81 -8.19
CA LEU A 95 -16.48 9.78 -8.11
C LEU A 95 -16.23 9.32 -6.68
N SER A 96 -16.19 10.25 -5.71
CA SER A 96 -16.02 9.91 -4.30
C SER A 96 -17.16 9.01 -3.80
N SER A 97 -18.41 9.34 -4.13
CA SER A 97 -19.55 8.51 -3.72
C SER A 97 -19.52 7.12 -4.36
N LEU A 98 -19.15 7.03 -5.64
CA LEU A 98 -19.00 5.76 -6.34
C LEU A 98 -17.93 4.88 -5.68
N VAL A 99 -16.73 5.43 -5.44
CA VAL A 99 -15.63 4.71 -4.79
C VAL A 99 -15.99 4.30 -3.36
N SER A 100 -16.64 5.18 -2.59
CA SER A 100 -17.08 4.87 -1.22
C SER A 100 -18.16 3.80 -1.15
N SER A 101 -18.96 3.61 -2.21
CA SER A 101 -19.98 2.56 -2.28
C SER A 101 -19.42 1.18 -2.65
N ALA A 102 -18.22 1.14 -3.25
CA ALA A 102 -17.56 -0.10 -3.63
C ALA A 102 -16.96 -0.82 -2.42
N SER A 103 -16.89 -2.16 -2.48
CA SER A 103 -16.22 -2.94 -1.45
C SER A 103 -14.71 -2.70 -1.48
N SER A 104 -14.06 -2.83 -0.33
CA SER A 104 -12.61 -2.65 -0.23
C SER A 104 -11.82 -3.69 -1.05
N SER A 105 -12.36 -4.90 -1.27
CA SER A 105 -11.72 -5.91 -2.12
C SER A 105 -11.75 -5.49 -3.60
N LEU A 106 -12.90 -5.07 -4.10
CA LEU A 106 -13.07 -4.64 -5.48
C LEU A 106 -12.20 -3.41 -5.80
N VAL A 107 -12.16 -2.43 -4.89
CA VAL A 107 -11.31 -1.24 -5.05
C VAL A 107 -9.83 -1.62 -5.13
N ARG A 108 -9.38 -2.58 -4.31
CA ARG A 108 -7.98 -3.04 -4.31
C ARG A 108 -7.63 -3.81 -5.57
N GLU A 109 -8.48 -4.74 -6.01
CA GLU A 109 -8.30 -5.51 -7.24
C GLU A 109 -8.24 -4.57 -8.45
N LEU A 110 -9.25 -3.70 -8.61
CA LEU A 110 -9.32 -2.76 -9.73
C LEU A 110 -8.15 -1.77 -9.73
N LEU A 111 -7.76 -1.23 -8.56
CA LEU A 111 -6.61 -0.34 -8.48
C LEU A 111 -5.31 -1.08 -8.84
N THR A 112 -5.17 -2.34 -8.43
CA THR A 112 -4.00 -3.16 -8.77
C THR A 112 -3.91 -3.39 -10.28
N GLU A 113 -5.03 -3.73 -10.92
CA GLU A 113 -5.13 -3.85 -12.38
C GLU A 113 -4.74 -2.54 -13.07
N ILE A 114 -5.31 -1.41 -12.64
CA ILE A 114 -4.99 -0.08 -13.18
C ILE A 114 -3.50 0.25 -13.03
N LEU A 115 -2.88 -0.05 -11.89
CA LEU A 115 -1.46 0.22 -11.66
C LEU A 115 -0.54 -0.67 -12.53
N ILE A 116 -0.96 -1.90 -12.83
CA ILE A 116 -0.28 -2.78 -13.79
C ILE A 116 -0.39 -2.22 -15.20
N GLU A 117 -1.60 -1.84 -15.63
CA GLU A 117 -1.86 -1.29 -16.97
C GLU A 117 -1.24 0.10 -17.18
N HIS A 118 -1.12 0.87 -16.11
CA HIS A 118 -0.66 2.25 -16.14
C HIS A 118 0.46 2.53 -15.12
N PRO A 119 1.70 2.04 -15.37
CA PRO A 119 2.81 2.13 -14.42
C PRO A 119 3.20 3.55 -13.98
N HIS A 120 2.90 4.58 -14.76
CA HIS A 120 3.17 5.98 -14.40
C HIS A 120 2.35 6.44 -13.17
N PHE A 121 1.22 5.80 -12.86
CA PHE A 121 0.48 6.06 -11.64
C PHE A 121 1.13 5.45 -10.40
N ILE A 122 2.08 4.51 -10.54
CA ILE A 122 2.76 3.89 -9.40
C ILE A 122 3.50 4.94 -8.57
N GLU A 123 4.28 5.82 -9.20
CA GLU A 123 5.01 6.86 -8.46
C GLU A 123 4.06 7.89 -7.82
N ARG A 124 2.98 8.26 -8.53
CA ARG A 124 1.95 9.14 -7.97
C ARG A 124 1.21 8.48 -6.80
N PHE A 125 0.97 7.18 -6.88
CA PHE A 125 0.35 6.39 -5.82
C PHE A 125 1.30 6.28 -4.62
N LYS A 126 2.58 5.94 -4.83
CA LYS A 126 3.63 5.90 -3.79
C LYS A 126 3.78 7.23 -3.05
N VAL A 127 3.73 8.36 -3.75
CA VAL A 127 3.83 9.71 -3.14
C VAL A 127 2.60 10.05 -2.29
N LYS A 128 1.44 9.47 -2.62
CA LYS A 128 0.18 9.68 -1.90
C LYS A 128 -0.07 8.66 -0.80
N MET A 129 0.58 7.50 -0.88
CA MET A 129 0.72 6.59 0.25
C MET A 129 1.59 7.30 1.30
N PRO A 130 1.19 7.31 2.58
CA PRO A 130 2.11 7.63 3.64
C PRO A 130 3.30 6.67 3.49
N PHE A 131 4.49 7.21 3.32
CA PHE A 131 5.72 6.44 3.36
C PHE A 131 5.78 5.73 4.72
N HIS A 132 5.35 4.46 4.80
CA HIS A 132 5.83 3.53 5.82
C HIS A 132 7.27 3.10 5.49
N ALA A 133 8.12 4.04 5.05
CA ALA A 133 9.53 3.81 4.72
C ALA A 133 10.35 3.40 5.95
N ILE A 134 9.80 3.56 7.15
CA ILE A 134 10.28 2.81 8.29
C ILE A 134 9.54 1.48 8.25
N ASN A 135 10.19 0.45 7.70
CA ASN A 135 9.75 -0.92 7.92
C ASN A 135 9.95 -1.22 9.41
N TYR A 136 8.94 -0.90 10.21
CA TYR A 136 8.96 -1.13 11.65
C TYR A 136 9.14 -2.62 11.95
N SER A 137 8.71 -3.52 11.05
CA SER A 137 9.02 -4.96 11.17
C SER A 137 10.51 -5.25 11.00
N ASP A 138 11.25 -4.56 10.11
CA ASP A 138 12.72 -4.71 10.02
C ASP A 138 13.42 -4.20 11.29
N LYS A 139 12.97 -3.04 11.82
CA LYS A 139 13.50 -2.50 13.08
C LYS A 139 13.22 -3.43 14.26
N LEU A 140 11.99 -3.95 14.36
CA LEU A 140 11.60 -4.93 15.36
C LEU A 140 12.47 -6.19 15.26
N THR A 141 12.62 -6.73 14.05
CA THR A 141 13.49 -7.86 13.75
C THR A 141 14.94 -7.59 14.15
N THR A 142 15.45 -6.38 13.92
CA THR A 142 16.81 -5.97 14.31
C THR A 142 16.97 -5.96 15.84
N ILE A 143 15.98 -5.42 16.56
CA ILE A 143 15.96 -5.44 18.04
C ILE A 143 15.92 -6.88 18.55
N ILE A 144 15.05 -7.73 17.99
CA ILE A 144 14.94 -9.15 18.37
C ILE A 144 16.29 -9.86 18.19
N HIS A 145 16.91 -9.78 17.01
CA HIS A 145 18.19 -10.44 16.73
C HIS A 145 19.33 -9.96 17.65
N LYS A 146 19.35 -8.67 17.98
CA LYS A 146 20.33 -8.10 18.92
C LYS A 146 20.27 -8.76 20.30
N TYR A 147 19.10 -9.25 20.71
CA TYR A 147 18.89 -9.81 22.05
C TYR A 147 18.54 -11.31 22.08
N ASP A 148 18.30 -11.98 20.95
CA ASP A 148 17.86 -13.39 20.87
C ASP A 148 18.79 -14.35 21.65
N HIS A 149 20.10 -14.30 21.39
CA HIS A 149 21.09 -15.12 22.10
C HIS A 149 21.19 -14.81 23.61
N ILE A 150 20.75 -13.63 24.02
CA ILE A 150 20.85 -13.14 25.39
C ILE A 150 19.61 -13.51 26.20
N ILE A 151 18.42 -13.40 25.60
CA ILE A 151 17.15 -13.82 26.18
C ILE A 151 17.20 -15.34 26.44
N LYS A 152 17.70 -16.12 25.47
CA LYS A 152 17.91 -17.58 25.63
C LYS A 152 18.90 -17.97 26.74
N LYS A 153 19.78 -17.06 27.17
CA LYS A 153 20.78 -17.30 28.24
C LYS A 153 20.37 -16.70 29.59
N ASN A 154 19.15 -16.16 29.69
CA ASN A 154 18.52 -15.73 30.93
C ASN A 154 19.36 -14.80 31.82
N LYS A 155 20.04 -13.82 31.19
CA LYS A 155 20.84 -12.82 31.92
C LYS A 155 19.97 -11.61 32.28
N ASN A 156 19.36 -11.66 33.47
CA ASN A 156 18.40 -10.70 34.04
C ASN A 156 18.67 -9.20 33.70
N ARG A 157 19.91 -8.71 33.79
CA ARG A 157 20.26 -7.31 33.47
C ARG A 157 20.11 -6.93 31.99
N LYS A 158 20.26 -7.88 31.07
CA LYS A 158 20.16 -7.61 29.62
C LYS A 158 18.73 -7.78 29.11
N THR A 159 17.90 -8.58 29.77
CA THR A 159 16.45 -8.63 29.56
C THR A 159 15.80 -7.26 29.81
N ALA A 160 16.20 -6.56 30.88
CA ALA A 160 15.73 -5.19 31.14
C ALA A 160 16.04 -4.22 29.98
N LYS A 161 17.23 -4.33 29.37
CA LYS A 161 17.62 -3.48 28.24
C LYS A 161 16.78 -3.74 26.99
N PHE A 162 16.52 -5.02 26.70
CA PHE A 162 15.61 -5.41 25.62
C PHE A 162 14.22 -4.80 25.83
N ILE A 163 13.62 -5.01 27.01
CA ILE A 163 12.29 -4.49 27.32
C ILE A 163 12.25 -2.96 27.19
N MET A 164 13.22 -2.23 27.74
CA MET A 164 13.26 -0.77 27.61
C MET A 164 13.40 -0.29 26.16
N GLU A 165 14.24 -0.95 25.36
CA GLU A 165 14.43 -0.62 23.94
C GLU A 165 13.16 -0.90 23.14
N MET A 166 12.48 -2.02 23.42
CA MET A 166 11.19 -2.38 22.82
C MET A 166 10.07 -1.40 23.21
N ARG A 167 9.96 -1.02 24.49
CA ARG A 167 8.98 -0.02 24.97
C ARG A 167 9.15 1.31 24.25
N LYS A 168 10.39 1.81 24.17
CA LYS A 168 10.70 3.05 23.45
C LYS A 168 10.34 2.94 21.97
N PHE A 169 10.77 1.85 21.34
CA PHE A 169 10.51 1.58 19.93
C PHE A 169 9.02 1.57 19.60
N ILE A 170 8.22 0.80 20.33
CA ILE A 170 6.78 0.65 20.01
C ILE A 170 6.03 1.96 20.25
N GLN A 171 6.36 2.71 21.29
CA GLN A 171 5.75 4.01 21.57
C GLN A 171 6.01 5.00 20.42
N GLU A 172 7.27 5.22 20.05
CA GLU A 172 7.64 6.15 18.98
C GLU A 172 7.09 5.72 17.62
N ALA A 173 7.03 4.40 17.38
CA ALA A 173 6.50 3.84 16.15
C ALA A 173 5.00 4.06 15.99
N VAL A 174 4.23 3.70 17.03
CA VAL A 174 2.77 3.82 17.01
C VAL A 174 2.35 5.28 16.97
N GLU A 175 2.98 6.16 17.76
CA GLU A 175 2.69 7.60 17.73
C GLU A 175 2.89 8.18 16.32
N SER A 176 4.02 7.85 15.68
CA SER A 176 4.31 8.27 14.30
C SER A 176 3.29 7.75 13.29
N LEU A 177 2.84 6.50 13.42
CA LEU A 177 1.84 5.91 12.53
C LEU A 177 0.45 6.53 12.74
N ILE A 178 0.07 6.83 13.98
CA ILE A 178 -1.19 7.53 14.30
C ILE A 178 -1.18 8.94 13.69
N GLN A 179 -0.08 9.69 13.85
CA GLN A 179 0.08 11.03 13.25
C GLN A 179 -0.06 11.01 11.71
N GLN A 180 0.23 9.86 11.08
CA GLN A 180 0.09 9.65 9.63
C GLN A 180 -1.28 9.08 9.22
N ASN A 181 -2.23 8.94 10.15
CA ASN A 181 -3.53 8.27 9.95
C ASN A 181 -3.42 6.81 9.48
N ALA A 182 -2.35 6.12 9.87
CA ALA A 182 -2.08 4.74 9.48
C ALA A 182 -2.40 3.77 10.63
N TYR A 183 -3.69 3.64 10.93
CA TYR A 183 -4.12 2.94 12.14
C TYR A 183 -3.99 1.42 12.04
N LEU A 184 -4.34 0.81 10.91
CA LEU A 184 -4.15 -0.64 10.71
C LEU A 184 -2.67 -1.08 10.80
N PRO A 185 -1.70 -0.41 10.14
CA PRO A 185 -0.29 -0.73 10.33
C PRO A 185 0.20 -0.56 11.78
N ALA A 186 -0.27 0.48 12.49
CA ALA A 186 0.04 0.64 13.91
C ALA A 186 -0.52 -0.52 14.75
N PHE A 187 -1.75 -0.94 14.46
CA PHE A 187 -2.38 -2.09 15.10
C PHE A 187 -1.59 -3.38 14.89
N GLU A 188 -1.20 -3.66 13.64
CA GLU A 188 -0.43 -4.84 13.26
C GLU A 188 0.92 -4.86 13.99
N LEU A 189 1.62 -3.73 14.08
CA LEU A 189 2.89 -3.63 14.77
C LEU A 189 2.78 -3.91 16.27
N ILE A 190 1.73 -3.38 16.94
CA ILE A 190 1.48 -3.68 18.36
C ILE A 190 1.27 -5.18 18.55
N ASN A 191 0.49 -5.80 17.66
CA ASN A 191 0.21 -7.24 17.72
C ASN A 191 1.47 -8.09 17.46
N GLU A 192 2.33 -7.66 16.54
CA GLU A 192 3.61 -8.32 16.23
C GLU A 192 4.55 -8.29 17.44
N VAL A 193 4.63 -7.15 18.15
CA VAL A 193 5.39 -7.03 19.39
C VAL A 193 4.85 -7.96 20.46
N ILE A 194 3.53 -8.00 20.68
CA ILE A 194 2.93 -8.90 21.68
C ILE A 194 3.21 -10.36 21.33
N ALA A 195 2.99 -10.77 20.08
CA ALA A 195 3.25 -12.13 19.63
C ALA A 195 4.72 -12.51 19.84
N THR A 196 5.65 -11.59 19.52
CA THR A 196 7.07 -11.76 19.79
C THR A 196 7.34 -12.03 21.27
N LEU A 197 6.76 -11.24 22.18
CA LEU A 197 6.94 -11.44 23.61
C LEU A 197 6.40 -12.79 24.08
N GLU A 198 5.28 -13.25 23.52
CA GLU A 198 4.70 -14.55 23.84
C GLU A 198 5.53 -15.74 23.34
N THR A 199 6.44 -15.55 22.38
CA THR A 199 7.36 -16.62 21.92
C THR A 199 8.54 -16.84 22.87
N PHE A 200 8.88 -15.88 23.70
CA PHE A 200 10.01 -15.98 24.62
C PHE A 200 9.61 -16.64 25.94
N TYR A 201 10.50 -17.49 26.48
CA TYR A 201 10.38 -17.96 27.86
C TYR A 201 10.89 -16.87 28.81
N TRP A 202 10.00 -16.39 29.67
CA TRP A 202 10.32 -15.42 30.73
C TRP A 202 10.28 -16.13 32.08
N GLU A 203 11.19 -15.77 32.99
CA GLU A 203 11.09 -16.25 34.37
C GLU A 203 9.77 -15.78 34.99
N PRO A 204 9.05 -16.63 35.75
CA PRO A 204 7.75 -16.29 36.32
C PRO A 204 7.73 -15.03 37.19
N GLU A 205 8.87 -14.68 37.77
CA GLU A 205 9.09 -13.51 38.64
C GLU A 205 9.45 -12.24 37.85
N ASP A 206 9.64 -12.34 36.52
CA ASP A 206 10.00 -11.21 35.67
C ASP A 206 8.77 -10.39 35.25
N GLU A 207 8.34 -9.47 36.13
CA GLU A 207 7.20 -8.57 35.90
C GLU A 207 7.42 -7.57 34.75
N ARG A 208 8.64 -7.42 34.21
CA ARG A 208 8.95 -6.39 33.21
C ARG A 208 8.28 -6.65 31.87
N THR A 209 8.08 -7.91 31.50
CA THR A 209 7.33 -8.28 30.30
C THR A 209 5.87 -7.87 30.43
N LEU A 210 5.30 -7.96 31.64
CA LEU A 210 3.94 -7.51 31.91
C LEU A 210 3.77 -6.02 31.71
N LEU A 211 4.78 -5.21 32.09
CA LEU A 211 4.78 -3.77 31.87
C LEU A 211 4.75 -3.42 30.37
N LEU A 212 5.51 -4.11 29.53
CA LEU A 212 5.49 -3.86 28.08
C LEU A 212 4.17 -4.32 27.43
N ILE A 213 3.59 -5.45 27.88
CA ILE A 213 2.25 -5.87 27.43
C ILE A 213 1.21 -4.84 27.86
N GLU A 214 1.32 -4.28 29.06
CA GLU A 214 0.43 -3.23 29.55
C GLU A 214 0.57 -1.93 28.72
N ASP A 215 1.79 -1.52 28.37
CA ASP A 215 2.00 -0.39 27.45
C ASP A 215 1.31 -0.64 26.10
N CYS A 216 1.47 -1.84 25.53
CA CYS A 216 0.80 -2.22 24.28
C CYS A 216 -0.73 -2.13 24.40
N TYR A 217 -1.28 -2.48 25.55
CA TYR A 217 -2.70 -2.31 25.85
C TYR A 217 -3.12 -0.84 25.83
N TYR A 218 -2.35 0.07 26.42
CA TYR A 218 -2.66 1.51 26.35
C TYR A 218 -2.52 2.06 24.93
N LEU A 219 -1.54 1.60 24.16
CA LEU A 219 -1.38 1.95 22.75
C LEU A 219 -2.57 1.50 21.90
N TRP A 220 -3.14 0.31 22.15
CA TRP A 220 -4.40 -0.08 21.51
C TRP A 220 -5.54 0.89 21.82
N LYS A 221 -5.64 1.38 23.07
CA LYS A 221 -6.69 2.34 23.44
C LYS A 221 -6.53 3.68 22.75
N GLU A 222 -5.31 4.20 22.72
CA GLU A 222 -4.97 5.43 22.01
C GLU A 222 -5.32 5.32 20.52
N LEU A 223 -4.87 4.23 19.90
CA LEU A 223 -5.17 3.91 18.51
C LEU A 223 -6.68 3.86 18.24
N LEU A 224 -7.43 3.12 19.07
CA LEU A 224 -8.88 2.96 18.93
C LEU A 224 -9.65 4.24 19.25
N ALA A 225 -9.08 5.22 19.96
CA ALA A 225 -9.73 6.50 20.17
C ALA A 225 -9.85 7.29 18.86
N GLU A 226 -8.81 7.22 18.02
CA GLU A 226 -8.67 8.01 16.78
C GLU A 226 -9.09 7.25 15.50
N ALA A 227 -9.07 5.90 15.52
CA ALA A 227 -9.28 5.10 14.32
C ALA A 227 -10.68 5.26 13.69
N PRO A 228 -10.79 5.36 12.34
CA PRO A 228 -12.06 5.37 11.63
C PRO A 228 -12.90 4.12 11.89
N HIS A 229 -14.23 4.27 11.88
CA HIS A 229 -15.17 3.17 12.10
C HIS A 229 -14.95 1.95 11.18
N ALA A 230 -14.54 2.17 9.93
CA ALA A 230 -14.27 1.08 8.99
C ALA A 230 -13.08 0.20 9.41
N GLU A 231 -12.02 0.81 9.92
CA GLU A 231 -10.82 0.10 10.38
C GLU A 231 -11.05 -0.56 11.74
N LYS A 232 -11.81 0.10 12.63
CA LYS A 232 -12.26 -0.49 13.90
C LYS A 232 -12.98 -1.82 13.72
N ARG A 233 -13.78 -1.99 12.67
CA ARG A 233 -14.43 -3.30 12.38
C ARG A 233 -13.42 -4.41 12.13
N GLN A 234 -12.31 -4.11 11.47
CA GLN A 234 -11.24 -5.08 11.21
C GLN A 234 -10.51 -5.43 12.51
N MET A 235 -10.13 -4.41 13.29
CA MET A 235 -9.49 -4.59 14.59
C MET A 235 -10.40 -5.37 15.57
N PHE A 236 -11.70 -5.08 15.59
CA PHE A 236 -12.68 -5.81 16.39
C PHE A 236 -12.69 -7.30 16.03
N SER A 237 -12.75 -7.61 14.74
CA SER A 237 -12.76 -8.99 14.25
C SER A 237 -11.49 -9.74 14.67
N TRP A 238 -10.33 -9.08 14.62
CA TRP A 238 -9.07 -9.61 15.13
C TRP A 238 -9.13 -9.92 16.63
N PHE A 239 -9.61 -9.00 17.46
CA PHE A 239 -9.69 -9.22 18.90
C PHE A 239 -10.63 -10.38 19.27
N VAL A 240 -11.75 -10.53 18.56
CA VAL A 240 -12.66 -11.68 18.76
C VAL A 240 -11.94 -12.99 18.43
N CYS A 241 -11.23 -13.04 17.31
CA CYS A 241 -10.43 -14.18 16.90
C CYS A 241 -9.37 -14.53 17.96
N GLN A 242 -8.61 -13.53 18.43
CA GLN A 242 -7.57 -13.71 19.44
C GLN A 242 -8.13 -14.30 20.74
N VAL A 243 -9.29 -13.80 21.22
CA VAL A 243 -9.91 -14.34 22.45
C VAL A 243 -10.39 -15.79 22.27
N ASP A 244 -10.83 -16.16 21.07
CA ASP A 244 -11.33 -17.50 20.78
C ASP A 244 -10.21 -18.53 20.61
N HIS A 245 -9.06 -18.14 20.05
CA HIS A 245 -8.01 -19.06 19.63
C HIS A 245 -6.76 -19.08 20.51
N THR A 246 -6.52 -18.06 21.34
CA THR A 246 -5.35 -18.05 22.24
C THR A 246 -5.69 -18.74 23.56
N ASP A 247 -4.74 -19.50 24.12
CA ASP A 247 -4.83 -20.01 25.49
C ASP A 247 -4.81 -18.86 26.52
N ALA A 248 -4.88 -19.18 27.82
CA ALA A 248 -4.88 -18.16 28.86
C ALA A 248 -3.53 -17.42 28.92
N SER A 249 -3.40 -16.34 28.13
CA SER A 249 -2.25 -15.43 28.14
C SER A 249 -2.60 -14.08 28.76
N TYR A 250 -1.58 -13.28 29.10
CA TYR A 250 -1.77 -11.91 29.57
C TYR A 250 -2.38 -11.02 28.48
N SER A 251 -1.96 -11.19 27.22
CA SER A 251 -2.54 -10.45 26.09
C SER A 251 -4.03 -10.75 25.94
N LYS A 252 -4.47 -12.00 26.15
CA LYS A 252 -5.89 -12.38 26.11
C LYS A 252 -6.74 -11.62 27.12
N ARG A 253 -6.24 -11.40 28.34
CA ARG A 253 -6.95 -10.63 29.37
C ARG A 253 -7.18 -9.18 28.92
N TYR A 254 -6.15 -8.56 28.34
CA TYR A 254 -6.27 -7.20 27.79
C TYR A 254 -7.15 -7.15 26.55
N SER A 255 -7.07 -8.12 25.64
CA SER A 255 -7.98 -8.23 24.49
C SER A 255 -9.45 -8.30 24.91
N ILE A 256 -9.77 -9.07 25.96
CA ILE A 256 -11.13 -9.11 26.53
C ILE A 256 -11.53 -7.73 27.08
N LYS A 257 -10.61 -7.02 27.73
CA LYS A 257 -10.85 -5.68 28.28
C LYS A 257 -11.14 -4.66 27.17
N ILE A 258 -10.31 -4.62 26.13
CA ILE A 258 -10.50 -3.78 24.93
C ILE A 258 -11.87 -4.04 24.28
N LEU A 259 -12.22 -5.31 24.06
CA LEU A 259 -13.53 -5.68 23.50
C LEU A 259 -14.68 -5.13 24.33
N LYS A 260 -14.55 -5.10 25.67
CA LYS A 260 -15.59 -4.61 26.59
C LYS A 260 -15.67 -3.09 26.67
N GLU A 261 -14.54 -2.41 26.74
CA GLU A 261 -14.49 -1.00 27.15
C GLU A 261 -14.34 -0.02 25.99
N ASP A 262 -13.66 -0.42 24.91
CA ASP A 262 -13.15 0.52 23.89
C ASP A 262 -13.91 0.46 22.55
N PHE A 263 -14.65 -0.64 22.30
CA PHE A 263 -15.62 -0.72 21.20
C PHE A 263 -17.03 -0.36 21.67
N ARG A 264 -17.37 0.93 21.61
CA ARG A 264 -18.64 1.49 22.15
C ARG A 264 -19.77 1.58 21.12
N GLU A 265 -19.45 1.35 19.85
CA GLU A 265 -20.38 1.43 18.75
C GLU A 265 -21.48 0.36 18.88
N LYS A 266 -22.72 0.74 18.55
CA LYS A 266 -23.88 -0.16 18.69
C LYS A 266 -23.73 -1.45 17.88
N GLU A 267 -23.04 -1.39 16.74
CA GLU A 267 -22.83 -2.55 15.85
C GLU A 267 -22.12 -3.72 16.56
N PHE A 268 -21.20 -3.45 17.48
CA PHE A 268 -20.43 -4.47 18.18
C PHE A 268 -21.17 -5.12 19.37
N SER A 269 -22.28 -4.54 19.80
CA SER A 269 -22.98 -4.90 21.04
C SER A 269 -23.46 -6.36 21.07
N ASN A 270 -23.93 -6.89 19.94
CA ASN A 270 -24.44 -8.25 19.87
C ASN A 270 -23.33 -9.30 19.99
N GLN A 271 -22.18 -9.08 19.35
CA GLN A 271 -21.03 -9.99 19.45
C GLN A 271 -20.38 -9.93 20.84
N LYS A 272 -20.26 -8.73 21.44
CA LYS A 272 -19.78 -8.57 22.82
C LYS A 272 -20.60 -9.40 23.83
N LYS A 273 -21.93 -9.36 23.73
CA LYS A 273 -22.83 -10.18 24.57
C LYS A 273 -22.61 -11.69 24.40
N LYS A 274 -22.29 -12.17 23.19
CA LYS A 274 -22.00 -13.58 22.94
C LYS A 274 -20.70 -14.01 23.62
N ILE A 275 -19.66 -13.18 23.52
CA ILE A 275 -18.34 -13.42 24.15
C ILE A 275 -18.48 -13.44 25.67
N ASP A 276 -19.21 -12.49 26.26
CA ASP A 276 -19.46 -12.46 27.71
C ASP A 276 -20.17 -13.73 28.22
N LYS A 277 -21.16 -14.23 27.47
CA LYS A 277 -21.85 -15.48 27.82
C LYS A 277 -20.91 -16.70 27.73
N LYS A 278 -19.98 -16.72 26.77
CA LYS A 278 -19.00 -17.80 26.61
C LYS A 278 -17.96 -17.78 27.72
N LEU A 279 -17.49 -16.60 28.11
CA LEU A 279 -16.52 -16.42 29.21
C LEU A 279 -17.11 -16.80 30.58
N LYS A 280 -18.40 -16.57 30.83
CA LYS A 280 -19.08 -16.95 32.09
C LYS A 280 -19.36 -18.46 32.22
N LYS A 281 -19.19 -19.24 31.15
CA LYS A 281 -19.43 -20.70 31.12
C LYS A 281 -18.14 -21.53 31.26
N ARG A 282 -16.99 -20.88 31.24
CA ARG A 282 -15.66 -21.47 31.49
C ARG A 282 -15.26 -21.18 32.92
#